data_AF-A0A1G6Q036-F1
#
_entry.id   AF-A0A1G6Q036-F1
#
_cell.length_a   1.000
_cell.length_b   1.000
_cell.length_c   1.000
_cell.angle_alpha   90.00
_cell.angle_beta   90.00
_cell.angle_gamma   90.00
#
_symmetry.space_group_name_H-M   'P 1'
#
loop_
_entity.id
_entity.type
_entity.pdbx_description
1 polymer ?
#
loop_
_entity_poly.entity_id
_entity_poly.type
_entity_poly.pdbx_seq_one_letter_code
_entity_poly.pdbx_strand_id
1 'polypeptide(L)'
;MSKINVRDIQLSIARENLGWEAASNEYTALSEEDRQYLLGFVPGPHEKSLAAREEAALRSFRAFKLSAAGKGIRKPKAYGYPTSFDWRNANGANYVTAIKNQNPCGSCVAFGVIATAETAFRIQRGSASLAVDFSEAQLFYCYARSEGRNCQNGWWPENALKAFRDKGLVDEACFPYTPVNQPCNTCSDAANRALKISGYTNLTNPAAMKEWLSTRGPLVGCFTVYTDFFSYRSGVYRRANNHVEGGHCVCVVGYDDVLQCWICKNSWGPGWGDGGYFRIGYGQCGIDSSMQGVNSIVETYWTGAQKVIGLWSNDAPNNAWAFIQNFGWRKISNASDNIHLNLLTQCISAKNRGTAVSIHLTNGLIDEIYN
;
A
#
# COMPACT_ATOMS: atom_id res chain seq x y z
N MET A 1 21.79 8.06 27.31
CA MET A 1 20.78 7.82 26.27
C MET A 1 20.57 9.13 25.53
N SER A 2 21.29 9.32 24.43
CA SER A 2 21.50 10.64 23.81
C SER A 2 20.50 10.91 22.68
N LYS A 3 19.97 12.13 22.67
CA LYS A 3 19.33 12.73 21.50
C LYS A 3 20.28 12.67 20.30
N ILE A 4 19.72 12.69 19.10
CA ILE A 4 20.51 12.64 17.88
C ILE A 4 21.31 13.95 17.75
N ASN A 5 22.63 13.85 17.64
CA ASN A 5 23.46 14.99 17.31
C ASN A 5 23.41 15.25 15.79
N VAL A 6 22.47 16.09 15.37
CA VAL A 6 22.27 16.46 13.96
C VAL A 6 23.53 17.11 13.37
N ARG A 7 24.34 17.81 14.18
CA ARG A 7 25.57 18.44 13.69
C ARG A 7 26.59 17.39 13.22
N ASP A 8 26.73 16.29 13.95
CA ASP A 8 27.65 15.21 13.58
C ASP A 8 27.18 14.53 12.28
N ILE A 9 25.87 14.36 12.11
CA ILE A 9 25.28 13.83 10.87
C ILE A 9 25.58 14.77 9.69
N GLN A 10 25.34 16.07 9.84
CA GLN A 10 25.63 17.06 8.80
C GLN A 10 27.12 17.05 8.39
N LEU A 11 28.03 16.91 9.35
CA LEU A 11 29.46 16.76 9.07
C LEU A 11 29.77 15.47 8.31
N SER A 12 29.10 14.35 8.66
CA SER A 12 29.28 13.09 7.95
C SER A 12 28.80 13.18 6.49
N ILE A 13 27.61 13.76 6.28
CA ILE A 13 27.04 14.02 4.94
C ILE A 13 28.00 14.85 4.09
N ALA A 14 28.55 15.92 4.65
CA ALA A 14 29.47 16.82 3.93
C ALA A 14 30.78 16.11 3.59
N ARG A 15 31.37 15.38 4.54
CA ARG A 15 32.61 14.61 4.36
C ARG A 15 32.48 13.54 3.29
N GLU A 16 31.33 12.87 3.22
CA GLU A 16 31.07 11.80 2.25
C GLU A 16 30.41 12.29 0.95
N ASN A 17 30.16 13.59 0.83
CA ASN A 17 29.52 14.23 -0.33
C ASN A 17 28.18 13.56 -0.72
N LEU A 18 27.32 13.28 0.26
CA LEU A 18 26.09 12.50 0.05
C LEU A 18 24.91 13.29 -0.54
N GLY A 19 24.97 14.63 -0.50
CA GLY A 19 24.07 15.52 -1.22
C GLY A 19 22.62 15.60 -0.70
N TRP A 20 22.35 15.19 0.53
CA TRP A 20 21.04 15.34 1.20
C TRP A 20 21.15 16.22 2.45
N GLU A 21 20.04 16.76 2.93
CA GLU A 21 20.03 17.67 4.09
C GLU A 21 19.49 16.98 5.34
N ALA A 22 20.22 17.13 6.44
CA ALA A 22 19.78 16.76 7.79
C ALA A 22 19.40 18.00 8.60
N ALA A 23 18.30 17.93 9.34
CA ALA A 23 17.85 18.97 10.26
C ALA A 23 17.22 18.39 11.52
N SER A 24 17.25 19.18 12.60
CA SER A 24 16.54 18.86 13.84
C SER A 24 15.03 18.94 13.62
N ASN A 25 14.33 17.96 14.17
CA ASN A 25 12.87 17.85 14.17
C ASN A 25 12.42 17.11 15.45
N GLU A 26 11.11 16.88 15.59
CA GLU A 26 10.54 16.19 16.76
C GLU A 26 11.16 14.80 17.00
N TYR A 27 11.50 14.06 15.93
CA TYR A 27 12.06 12.72 16.01
C TYR A 27 13.54 12.69 16.42
N THR A 28 14.31 13.71 16.05
CA THR A 28 15.70 13.85 16.53
C THR A 28 15.79 14.18 18.02
N ALA A 29 14.70 14.71 18.59
CA ALA A 29 14.60 15.06 19.99
C ALA A 29 14.17 13.88 20.89
N LEU A 30 13.66 12.80 20.29
CA LEU A 30 13.23 11.58 20.98
C LEU A 30 14.42 10.83 21.61
N SER A 31 14.13 10.08 22.67
CA SER A 31 15.07 9.08 23.19
C SER A 31 15.25 7.93 22.18
N GLU A 32 16.29 7.12 22.36
CA GLU A 32 16.49 5.93 21.54
C GLU A 32 15.33 4.93 21.68
N GLU A 33 14.86 4.73 22.91
CA GLU A 33 13.71 3.88 23.20
C GLU A 33 12.46 4.37 22.45
N ASP A 34 12.13 5.67 22.54
CA ASP A 34 10.96 6.23 21.85
C ASP A 34 11.07 6.13 20.32
N ARG A 35 12.29 6.21 19.77
CA ARG A 35 12.50 6.04 18.32
C ARG A 35 12.22 4.61 17.88
N GLN A 36 12.54 3.60 18.70
CA GLN A 36 12.27 2.20 18.37
C GLN A 36 10.76 1.92 18.24
N TYR A 37 9.91 2.64 18.99
CA TYR A 37 8.45 2.55 18.85
C TYR A 37 7.92 3.00 17.49
N LEU A 38 8.72 3.66 16.65
CA LEU A 38 8.32 4.03 15.29
C LEU A 38 8.58 2.92 14.26
N LEU A 39 9.39 1.92 14.63
CA LEU A 39 10.02 0.97 13.72
C LEU A 39 9.32 -0.37 13.79
N GLY A 40 8.29 -0.50 12.94
CA GLY A 40 7.37 -1.64 12.97
C GLY A 40 7.63 -2.73 11.94
N PHE A 41 8.68 -2.65 11.12
CA PHE A 41 8.98 -3.69 10.15
C PHE A 41 9.95 -4.71 10.75
N VAL A 42 9.43 -5.89 11.08
CA VAL A 42 10.19 -6.94 11.76
C VAL A 42 10.16 -8.21 10.91
N PRO A 43 11.29 -8.60 10.29
CA PRO A 43 11.39 -9.86 9.57
C PRO A 43 11.02 -11.06 10.45
N GLY A 44 10.18 -11.95 9.91
CA GLY A 44 9.85 -13.21 10.57
C GLY A 44 11.03 -14.21 10.57
N PRO A 45 10.92 -15.33 11.31
CA PRO A 45 12.01 -16.32 11.43
C PRO A 45 12.49 -16.96 10.11
N HIS A 46 11.62 -16.97 9.09
CA HIS A 46 11.93 -17.53 7.76
C HIS A 46 12.21 -16.44 6.71
N GLU A 47 12.15 -15.17 7.11
CA GLU A 47 12.39 -14.03 6.24
C GLU A 47 13.85 -13.61 6.28
N LYS A 48 14.31 -12.97 5.20
CA LYS A 48 15.63 -12.36 5.19
C LYS A 48 15.72 -11.31 6.29
N SER A 49 16.77 -11.40 7.11
CA SER A 49 17.14 -10.34 8.04
C SER A 49 17.33 -9.00 7.32
N LEU A 50 17.29 -7.88 8.06
CA LEU A 50 17.53 -6.55 7.49
C LEU A 50 18.86 -6.49 6.72
N ALA A 51 19.94 -7.03 7.31
CA ALA A 51 21.24 -7.11 6.64
C ALA A 51 21.21 -7.93 5.34
N ALA A 52 20.57 -9.11 5.35
CA ALA A 52 20.46 -9.95 4.15
C ALA A 52 19.60 -9.28 3.05
N ARG A 53 18.61 -8.45 3.43
CA ARG A 53 17.84 -7.62 2.51
C ARG A 53 18.71 -6.52 1.89
N GLU A 54 19.54 -5.83 2.66
CA GLU A 54 20.47 -4.82 2.12
C GLU A 54 21.44 -5.41 1.11
N GLU A 55 22.03 -6.57 1.42
CA GLU A 55 22.91 -7.24 0.47
C GLU A 55 22.16 -7.63 -0.81
N ALA A 56 20.92 -8.11 -0.69
CA ALA A 56 20.11 -8.45 -1.85
C ALA A 56 19.81 -7.23 -2.73
N ALA A 57 19.43 -6.11 -2.13
CA ALA A 57 19.22 -4.83 -2.81
C ALA A 57 20.49 -4.37 -3.54
N LEU A 58 21.63 -4.37 -2.87
CA LEU A 58 22.93 -4.00 -3.46
C LEU A 58 23.31 -4.90 -4.64
N ARG A 59 23.13 -6.22 -4.50
CA ARG A 59 23.37 -7.18 -5.59
C ARG A 59 22.45 -6.91 -6.79
N SER A 60 21.15 -6.75 -6.55
CA SER A 60 20.17 -6.44 -7.60
C SER A 60 20.47 -5.13 -8.31
N PHE A 61 20.83 -4.08 -7.57
CA PHE A 61 21.17 -2.78 -8.14
C PHE A 61 22.46 -2.82 -8.98
N ARG A 62 23.51 -3.52 -8.51
CA ARG A 62 24.74 -3.72 -9.28
C ARG A 62 24.46 -4.49 -10.57
N ALA A 63 23.68 -5.55 -10.51
CA ALA A 63 23.28 -6.33 -11.68
C ALA A 63 22.46 -5.48 -12.67
N PHE A 64 21.53 -4.66 -12.17
CA PHE A 64 20.75 -3.73 -12.97
C PHE A 64 21.64 -2.71 -13.71
N LYS A 65 22.59 -2.07 -13.01
CA LYS A 65 23.53 -1.12 -13.64
C LYS A 65 24.42 -1.78 -14.69
N LEU A 66 24.93 -2.99 -14.43
CA LEU A 66 25.72 -3.74 -15.42
C LEU A 66 24.89 -4.08 -16.66
N SER A 67 23.64 -4.48 -16.48
CA SER A 67 22.72 -4.78 -17.57
C SER A 67 22.38 -3.54 -18.40
N ALA A 68 22.11 -2.40 -17.75
CA ALA A 68 21.83 -1.12 -18.42
C ALA A 68 23.05 -0.62 -19.23
N ALA A 69 24.27 -0.91 -18.77
CA ALA A 69 25.51 -0.59 -19.47
C ALA A 69 25.87 -1.58 -20.60
N GLY A 70 25.02 -2.57 -20.91
CA GLY A 70 25.30 -3.60 -21.92
C GLY A 70 26.40 -4.60 -21.52
N LYS A 71 26.79 -4.64 -20.24
CA LYS A 71 27.88 -5.48 -19.69
C LYS A 71 27.37 -6.66 -18.86
N GLY A 72 26.07 -6.97 -18.94
CA GLY A 72 25.45 -8.08 -18.21
C GLY A 72 25.65 -9.43 -18.89
N ILE A 73 25.73 -10.51 -18.10
CA ILE A 73 25.87 -11.90 -18.57
C ILE A 73 24.57 -12.40 -19.25
N ARG A 74 23.42 -11.77 -18.95
CA ARG A 74 22.12 -12.07 -19.56
C ARG A 74 21.60 -10.83 -20.29
N LYS A 75 20.98 -11.02 -21.47
CA LYS A 75 20.27 -9.94 -22.16
C LYS A 75 19.19 -9.37 -21.24
N PRO A 76 19.12 -8.05 -21.02
CA PRO A 76 18.03 -7.45 -20.24
C PRO A 76 16.69 -7.82 -20.87
N LYS A 77 15.72 -8.20 -20.03
CA LYS A 77 14.32 -8.15 -20.43
C LYS A 77 14.02 -6.69 -20.76
N ALA A 78 13.49 -6.40 -21.95
CA ALA A 78 13.10 -5.05 -22.31
C ALA A 78 11.89 -4.67 -21.44
N TYR A 79 12.08 -3.70 -20.55
CA TYR A 79 11.02 -3.10 -19.76
C TYR A 79 10.74 -1.70 -20.33
N GLY A 80 9.49 -1.42 -20.68
CA GLY A 80 9.08 -0.10 -21.18
C GLY A 80 8.57 0.74 -20.02
N TYR A 81 9.39 1.65 -19.50
CA TYR A 81 9.00 2.62 -18.48
C TYR A 81 9.73 3.97 -18.68
N PRO A 82 9.13 5.11 -18.27
CA PRO A 82 9.76 6.42 -18.39
C PRO A 82 11.00 6.55 -17.49
N THR A 83 11.88 7.52 -17.75
CA THR A 83 13.07 7.77 -16.91
C THR A 83 12.72 8.27 -15.50
N SER A 84 11.52 8.82 -15.32
CA SER A 84 11.02 9.28 -14.03
C SER A 84 9.51 9.17 -14.01
N PHE A 85 8.94 8.89 -12.85
CA PHE A 85 7.50 8.84 -12.65
C PHE A 85 7.15 9.17 -11.21
N ASP A 86 6.04 9.89 -10.99
CA ASP A 86 5.58 10.30 -9.67
C ASP A 86 4.05 10.36 -9.61
N TRP A 87 3.42 9.49 -8.81
CA TRP A 87 1.96 9.48 -8.63
C TRP A 87 1.39 10.75 -7.98
N ARG A 88 2.25 11.61 -7.40
CA ARG A 88 1.86 12.94 -6.91
C ARG A 88 1.58 13.92 -8.05
N ASN A 89 2.04 13.62 -9.26
CA ASN A 89 1.85 14.43 -10.45
C ASN A 89 1.77 13.55 -11.71
N ALA A 90 0.86 12.58 -11.73
CA ALA A 90 0.60 11.78 -12.91
C ALA A 90 -0.34 12.54 -13.84
N ASN A 91 0.18 13.03 -14.97
CA ASN A 91 -0.57 13.83 -15.95
C ASN A 91 -1.27 15.07 -15.33
N GLY A 92 -0.61 15.75 -14.40
CA GLY A 92 -1.17 16.94 -13.74
C GLY A 92 -2.09 16.64 -12.55
N ALA A 93 -2.27 15.37 -12.17
CA ALA A 93 -3.14 14.97 -11.07
C ALA A 93 -2.35 14.23 -9.96
N ASN A 94 -2.72 14.49 -8.70
CA ASN A 94 -2.17 13.83 -7.52
C ASN A 94 -3.08 12.68 -7.08
N TYR A 95 -2.63 11.44 -7.27
CA TYR A 95 -3.37 10.24 -6.87
C TYR A 95 -3.06 9.79 -5.44
N VAL A 96 -2.09 10.40 -4.77
CA VAL A 96 -1.65 10.01 -3.42
C VAL A 96 -2.48 10.73 -2.36
N THR A 97 -2.97 10.00 -1.36
CA THR A 97 -3.72 10.58 -0.22
C THR A 97 -2.82 11.46 0.66
N ALA A 98 -3.42 12.23 1.57
CA ALA A 98 -2.68 13.09 2.50
C ALA A 98 -1.69 12.30 3.39
N ILE A 99 -0.65 12.98 3.88
CA ILE A 99 0.29 12.40 4.85
C ILE A 99 -0.44 12.18 6.19
N LYS A 100 -0.26 10.98 6.76
CA LYS A 100 -0.76 10.62 8.09
C LYS A 100 0.40 10.51 9.10
N ASN A 101 0.06 10.26 10.37
CA ASN A 101 1.04 10.10 11.44
C ASN A 101 0.74 8.86 12.30
N GLN A 102 1.67 7.90 12.35
CA GLN A 102 1.55 6.67 13.14
C GLN A 102 1.97 6.83 14.61
N ASN A 103 2.74 7.88 14.91
CA ASN A 103 3.57 8.05 16.11
C ASN A 103 2.79 8.04 17.43
N PRO A 104 3.21 7.34 18.51
CA PRO A 104 4.42 6.49 18.68
C PRO A 104 4.12 4.97 18.66
N CYS A 105 3.66 4.44 17.52
CA CYS A 105 3.38 3.01 17.39
C CYS A 105 4.10 2.39 16.20
N GLY A 106 4.61 1.16 16.36
CA GLY A 106 5.27 0.35 15.34
C GLY A 106 4.30 -0.21 14.30
N SER A 107 3.38 0.61 13.82
CA SER A 107 2.30 0.26 12.89
C SER A 107 2.61 0.65 11.44
N CYS A 108 3.85 1.07 11.12
CA CYS A 108 4.27 1.50 9.78
C CYS A 108 3.88 0.55 8.64
N VAL A 109 3.82 -0.76 8.91
CA VAL A 109 3.37 -1.76 7.94
C VAL A 109 1.94 -1.50 7.51
N ALA A 110 1.03 -1.22 8.44
CA ALA A 110 -0.36 -0.91 8.14
C ALA A 110 -0.46 0.39 7.32
N PHE A 111 0.24 1.45 7.72
CA PHE A 111 0.27 2.72 6.99
C PHE A 111 0.84 2.57 5.57
N GLY A 112 1.94 1.84 5.39
CA GLY A 112 2.54 1.60 4.08
C GLY A 112 1.61 0.81 3.15
N VAL A 113 0.94 -0.23 3.67
CA VAL A 113 -0.06 -1.02 2.93
C VAL A 113 -1.26 -0.18 2.55
N ILE A 114 -1.82 0.58 3.49
CA ILE A 114 -3.02 1.38 3.25
C ILE A 114 -2.76 2.53 2.28
N ALA A 115 -1.69 3.30 2.47
CA ALA A 115 -1.33 4.37 1.53
C ALA A 115 -1.12 3.83 0.09
N THR A 116 -0.59 2.61 -0.03
CA THR A 116 -0.45 1.92 -1.33
C THR A 116 -1.82 1.54 -1.91
N ALA A 117 -2.71 0.95 -1.11
CA ALA A 117 -4.04 0.53 -1.55
C ALA A 117 -4.96 1.72 -1.89
N GLU A 118 -4.95 2.79 -1.10
CA GLU A 118 -5.73 4.01 -1.35
C GLU A 118 -5.36 4.66 -2.68
N THR A 119 -4.05 4.82 -2.91
CA THR A 119 -3.52 5.38 -4.14
C THR A 119 -3.83 4.45 -5.33
N ALA A 120 -3.66 3.13 -5.17
CA ALA A 120 -4.08 2.16 -6.17
C ALA A 120 -5.58 2.24 -6.47
N PHE A 121 -6.42 2.51 -5.47
CA PHE A 121 -7.86 2.66 -5.68
C PHE A 121 -8.20 3.91 -6.50
N ARG A 122 -7.57 5.04 -6.18
CA ARG A 122 -7.70 6.28 -6.96
C ARG A 122 -7.31 6.06 -8.41
N ILE A 123 -6.23 5.32 -8.66
CA ILE A 123 -5.75 4.96 -10.01
C ILE A 123 -6.75 4.05 -10.71
N GLN A 124 -7.21 2.97 -10.06
CA GLN A 124 -8.21 2.04 -10.59
C GLN A 124 -9.50 2.76 -11.02
N ARG A 125 -9.92 3.77 -10.25
CA ARG A 125 -11.12 4.57 -10.54
C ARG A 125 -10.87 5.72 -11.52
N GLY A 126 -9.62 5.96 -11.91
CA GLY A 126 -9.23 7.12 -12.70
C GLY A 126 -9.55 8.46 -12.02
N SER A 127 -9.67 8.48 -10.70
CA SER A 127 -10.19 9.62 -9.93
C SER A 127 -9.23 9.99 -8.81
N ALA A 128 -8.35 10.97 -9.08
CA ALA A 128 -7.42 11.53 -8.11
C ALA A 128 -8.13 12.13 -6.87
N SER A 129 -9.36 12.63 -7.03
CA SER A 129 -10.18 13.21 -5.97
C SER A 129 -11.09 12.20 -5.25
N LEU A 130 -10.97 10.89 -5.53
CA LEU A 130 -11.78 9.89 -4.84
C LEU A 130 -11.50 9.98 -3.32
N ALA A 131 -12.55 10.17 -2.54
CA ALA A 131 -12.50 10.12 -1.09
C ALA A 131 -12.32 8.66 -0.66
N VAL A 132 -11.08 8.30 -0.35
CA VAL A 132 -10.69 7.00 0.18
C VAL A 132 -9.80 7.25 1.39
N ASP A 133 -10.09 6.56 2.48
CA ASP A 133 -9.38 6.65 3.74
C ASP A 133 -9.57 5.30 4.47
N PHE A 134 -8.70 4.32 4.24
CA PHE A 134 -8.84 2.99 4.87
C PHE A 134 -8.33 2.99 6.31
N SER A 135 -8.93 2.17 7.17
CA SER A 135 -8.57 2.13 8.59
C SER A 135 -7.25 1.41 8.85
N GLU A 136 -6.20 2.18 9.19
CA GLU A 136 -4.95 1.60 9.72
C GLU A 136 -5.18 0.86 11.02
N ALA A 137 -6.13 1.34 11.82
CA ALA A 137 -6.50 0.77 13.10
C ALA A 137 -7.02 -0.66 12.95
N GLN A 138 -7.89 -0.93 11.98
CA GLN A 138 -8.42 -2.27 11.77
C GLN A 138 -7.31 -3.22 11.30
N LEU A 139 -6.52 -2.77 10.31
CA LEU A 139 -5.45 -3.58 9.76
C LEU A 139 -4.44 -3.99 10.85
N PHE A 140 -4.08 -3.06 11.75
CA PHE A 140 -3.10 -3.32 12.79
C PHE A 140 -3.71 -3.92 14.08
N TYR A 141 -4.65 -3.21 14.71
CA TYR A 141 -5.15 -3.57 16.05
C TYR A 141 -6.16 -4.72 16.07
N CYS A 142 -6.70 -5.12 14.92
CA CYS A 142 -7.48 -6.35 14.79
C CYS A 142 -6.64 -7.48 14.19
N TYR A 143 -6.06 -7.29 13.00
CA TYR A 143 -5.43 -8.39 12.28
C TYR A 143 -4.00 -8.68 12.74
N ALA A 144 -3.13 -7.68 12.80
CA ALA A 144 -1.79 -7.87 13.35
C ALA A 144 -1.86 -8.38 14.80
N ARG A 145 -2.76 -7.82 15.62
CA ARG A 145 -2.99 -8.29 16.98
C ARG A 145 -3.36 -9.76 17.07
N SER A 146 -4.19 -10.27 16.15
CA SER A 146 -4.53 -11.70 16.12
C SER A 146 -3.31 -12.61 15.86
N GLU A 147 -2.22 -12.04 15.35
CA GLU A 147 -0.92 -12.68 15.17
C GLU A 147 0.09 -12.35 16.29
N GLY A 148 -0.40 -11.83 17.43
CA GLY A 148 0.42 -11.46 18.58
C GLY A 148 1.19 -10.14 18.40
N ARG A 149 0.78 -9.29 17.45
CA ARG A 149 1.46 -8.03 17.16
C ARG A 149 0.88 -6.82 17.89
N ASN A 150 1.75 -5.86 18.19
CA ASN A 150 1.43 -4.63 18.89
C ASN A 150 2.43 -3.52 18.52
N CYS A 151 2.26 -2.34 19.09
CA CYS A 151 3.13 -1.19 18.82
C CYS A 151 4.63 -1.44 19.08
N GLN A 152 5.00 -2.43 19.91
CA GLN A 152 6.38 -2.72 20.29
C GLN A 152 7.09 -3.72 19.37
N ASN A 153 6.35 -4.63 18.73
CA ASN A 153 6.95 -5.76 18.02
C ASN A 153 6.63 -5.80 16.52
N GLY A 154 5.90 -4.81 16.02
CA GLY A 154 5.72 -4.58 14.59
C GLY A 154 5.00 -5.70 13.84
N TRP A 155 5.13 -5.74 12.53
CA TRP A 155 4.48 -6.73 11.68
C TRP A 155 5.27 -7.02 10.40
N TRP A 156 4.73 -7.92 9.56
CA TRP A 156 5.28 -8.29 8.27
C TRP A 156 4.33 -7.83 7.14
N PRO A 157 4.81 -7.14 6.10
CA PRO A 157 3.96 -6.57 5.05
C PRO A 157 3.15 -7.60 4.28
N GLU A 158 3.68 -8.80 4.03
CA GLU A 158 2.91 -9.84 3.31
C GLU A 158 1.74 -10.36 4.15
N ASN A 159 1.88 -10.43 5.48
CA ASN A 159 0.78 -10.81 6.37
C ASN A 159 -0.32 -9.73 6.36
N ALA A 160 0.07 -8.46 6.35
CA ALA A 160 -0.86 -7.34 6.24
C ALA A 160 -1.63 -7.35 4.91
N LEU A 161 -0.93 -7.54 3.79
CA LEU A 161 -1.56 -7.66 2.47
C LEU A 161 -2.48 -8.89 2.38
N LYS A 162 -2.07 -10.02 2.95
CA LYS A 162 -2.90 -11.23 3.05
C LYS A 162 -4.16 -10.97 3.87
N ALA A 163 -4.05 -10.31 5.02
CA ALA A 163 -5.20 -9.97 5.85
C ALA A 163 -6.17 -9.03 5.13
N PHE A 164 -5.66 -8.02 4.42
CA PHE A 164 -6.48 -7.11 3.62
C PHE A 164 -7.18 -7.86 2.46
N ARG A 165 -6.52 -8.81 1.82
CA ARG A 165 -7.12 -9.67 0.78
C ARG A 165 -8.23 -10.54 1.34
N ASP A 166 -7.96 -11.25 2.43
CA ASP A 166 -8.85 -12.30 2.92
C ASP A 166 -10.04 -11.73 3.71
N LYS A 167 -9.77 -10.72 4.55
CA LYS A 167 -10.74 -10.17 5.52
C LYS A 167 -11.33 -8.82 5.10
N GLY A 168 -10.61 -8.03 4.31
CA GLY A 168 -11.01 -6.67 3.93
C GLY A 168 -10.72 -5.62 5.00
N LEU A 169 -10.98 -4.36 4.68
CA LEU A 169 -10.85 -3.23 5.60
C LEU A 169 -12.02 -2.26 5.43
N VAL A 170 -12.50 -1.78 6.57
CA VAL A 170 -13.38 -0.62 6.68
C VAL A 170 -12.59 0.66 6.47
N ASP A 171 -13.29 1.77 6.27
CA ASP A 171 -12.69 3.09 6.23
C ASP A 171 -12.40 3.66 7.64
N GLU A 172 -11.54 4.67 7.70
CA GLU A 172 -11.02 5.29 8.92
C GLU A 172 -12.14 5.83 9.82
N ALA A 173 -13.26 6.31 9.28
CA ALA A 173 -14.38 6.79 10.08
C ALA A 173 -15.13 5.66 10.81
N CYS A 174 -15.02 4.41 10.35
CA CYS A 174 -15.57 3.24 11.03
C CYS A 174 -14.70 2.83 12.23
N PHE A 175 -13.38 2.93 12.10
CA PHE A 175 -12.45 2.59 13.16
C PHE A 175 -11.22 3.51 13.12
N PRO A 176 -11.27 4.67 13.80
CA PRO A 176 -10.19 5.64 13.76
C PRO A 176 -8.91 5.13 14.41
N TYR A 177 -7.78 5.49 13.83
CA TYR A 177 -6.47 5.22 14.37
C TYR A 177 -6.16 6.13 15.56
N THR A 178 -5.77 5.51 16.67
CA THR A 178 -5.08 6.17 17.76
C THR A 178 -3.67 5.61 17.86
N PRO A 179 -2.68 6.45 18.17
CA PRO A 179 -1.28 6.02 18.21
C PRO A 179 -0.90 5.29 19.50
N VAL A 180 -1.82 4.50 20.05
CA VAL A 180 -1.64 3.67 21.23
C VAL A 180 -2.31 2.33 20.98
N ASN A 181 -1.86 1.28 21.69
CA ASN A 181 -2.50 -0.02 21.61
C ASN A 181 -3.99 0.09 22.02
N GLN A 182 -4.91 0.11 21.04
CA GLN A 182 -6.35 0.25 21.26
C GLN A 182 -7.08 -1.09 21.04
N PRO A 183 -8.14 -1.45 21.79
CA PRO A 183 -8.94 -2.65 21.52
C PRO A 183 -9.51 -2.65 20.08
N CYS A 184 -9.62 -3.83 19.46
CA CYS A 184 -10.27 -3.97 18.17
C CYS A 184 -11.77 -3.71 18.35
N ASN A 185 -12.26 -2.59 17.83
CA ASN A 185 -13.66 -2.19 17.94
C ASN A 185 -14.10 -1.39 16.71
N THR A 186 -14.68 -2.08 15.74
CA THR A 186 -15.19 -1.46 14.50
C THR A 186 -16.62 -0.98 14.68
N CYS A 187 -17.06 -0.05 13.83
CA CYS A 187 -18.46 0.35 13.72
C CYS A 187 -19.41 -0.84 13.48
N SER A 188 -20.69 -0.65 13.82
CA SER A 188 -21.73 -1.70 13.76
C SER A 188 -22.03 -2.18 12.34
N ASP A 189 -21.79 -1.34 11.33
CA ASP A 189 -22.03 -1.64 9.91
C ASP A 189 -20.75 -2.02 9.15
N ALA A 190 -19.69 -2.42 9.85
CA ALA A 190 -18.38 -2.78 9.28
C ALA A 190 -18.47 -3.76 8.09
N ALA A 191 -19.35 -4.75 8.16
CA ALA A 191 -19.53 -5.73 7.09
C ALA A 191 -19.98 -5.11 5.76
N ASN A 192 -20.69 -3.97 5.80
CA ASN A 192 -21.17 -3.27 4.61
C ASN A 192 -20.18 -2.22 4.08
N ARG A 193 -19.12 -1.92 4.84
CA ARG A 193 -18.09 -0.92 4.50
C ARG A 193 -16.77 -1.54 4.07
N ALA A 194 -16.58 -2.82 4.39
CA ALA A 194 -15.32 -3.50 4.14
C ALA A 194 -15.06 -3.68 2.63
N LEU A 195 -13.92 -3.18 2.16
CA LEU A 195 -13.39 -3.46 0.83
C LEU A 195 -12.19 -4.40 0.93
N LYS A 196 -11.92 -5.18 -0.11
CA LYS A 196 -10.78 -6.12 -0.14
C LYS A 196 -9.79 -5.73 -1.22
N ILE A 197 -8.55 -6.20 -1.12
CA ILE A 197 -7.68 -6.28 -2.30
C ILE A 197 -7.90 -7.62 -3.01
N SER A 198 -7.83 -7.66 -4.33
CA SER A 198 -7.94 -8.91 -5.11
C SER A 198 -6.72 -9.81 -4.92
N GLY A 199 -5.58 -9.20 -4.59
CA GLY A 199 -4.31 -9.85 -4.39
C GLY A 199 -3.18 -8.84 -4.40
N TYR A 200 -1.96 -9.33 -4.28
CA TYR A 200 -0.75 -8.52 -4.32
C TYR A 200 0.34 -9.24 -5.12
N THR A 201 1.26 -8.47 -5.69
CA THR A 201 2.39 -8.95 -6.48
C THR A 201 3.69 -8.59 -5.78
N ASN A 202 4.54 -9.59 -5.54
CA ASN A 202 5.87 -9.38 -4.97
C ASN A 202 6.91 -9.15 -6.09
N LEU A 203 7.63 -8.03 -6.03
CA LEU A 203 8.61 -7.61 -7.01
C LEU A 203 9.99 -7.57 -6.36
N THR A 204 10.99 -8.19 -6.99
CA THR A 204 12.38 -8.26 -6.50
C THR A 204 13.40 -7.70 -7.49
N ASN A 205 12.91 -7.17 -8.61
CA ASN A 205 13.71 -6.60 -9.69
C ASN A 205 13.39 -5.11 -9.85
N PRO A 206 14.39 -4.20 -9.77
CA PRO A 206 14.17 -2.76 -9.89
C PRO A 206 13.49 -2.32 -11.19
N ALA A 207 13.75 -2.99 -12.32
CA ALA A 207 13.11 -2.67 -13.58
C ALA A 207 11.62 -3.04 -13.57
N ALA A 208 11.26 -4.18 -12.98
CA ALA A 208 9.86 -4.56 -12.78
C ALA A 208 9.14 -3.64 -11.78
N MET A 209 9.84 -3.16 -10.75
CA MET A 209 9.31 -2.15 -9.82
C MET A 209 8.99 -0.83 -10.53
N LYS A 210 9.87 -0.36 -11.42
CA LYS A 210 9.64 0.87 -12.23
C LYS A 210 8.52 0.72 -13.24
N GLU A 211 8.45 -0.44 -13.91
CA GLU A 211 7.34 -0.79 -14.80
C GLU A 211 6.02 -0.77 -14.02
N TRP A 212 5.96 -1.43 -12.86
CA TRP A 212 4.77 -1.42 -12.00
C TRP A 212 4.38 0.00 -11.57
N LEU A 213 5.35 0.77 -11.08
CA LEU A 213 5.12 2.15 -10.61
C LEU A 213 4.52 3.04 -11.70
N SER A 214 4.98 2.89 -12.95
CA SER A 214 4.53 3.74 -14.06
C SER A 214 3.26 3.24 -14.77
N THR A 215 2.83 2.00 -14.55
CA THR A 215 1.71 1.39 -15.31
C THR A 215 0.58 0.86 -14.44
N ARG A 216 0.82 0.57 -13.16
CA ARG A 216 -0.13 -0.10 -12.27
C ARG A 216 -0.45 0.72 -11.02
N GLY A 217 0.56 1.24 -10.34
CA GLY A 217 0.35 1.99 -9.10
C GLY A 217 1.55 1.95 -8.16
N PRO A 218 1.40 2.46 -6.93
CA PRO A 218 2.48 2.48 -5.95
C PRO A 218 2.84 1.09 -5.44
N LEU A 219 3.90 1.04 -4.66
CA LEU A 219 4.41 -0.17 -4.02
C LEU A 219 4.59 0.02 -2.52
N VAL A 220 4.29 -1.01 -1.74
CA VAL A 220 4.76 -1.12 -0.35
C VAL A 220 6.27 -1.39 -0.40
N GLY A 221 7.06 -0.53 0.24
CA GLY A 221 8.51 -0.67 0.35
C GLY A 221 8.93 -0.68 1.82
N CYS A 222 9.82 -1.60 2.19
CA CYS A 222 10.33 -1.69 3.55
C CYS A 222 11.85 -1.76 3.58
N PHE A 223 12.46 -0.98 4.47
CA PHE A 223 13.89 -0.69 4.50
C PHE A 223 14.43 -0.64 5.93
N THR A 224 15.75 -0.76 6.05
CA THR A 224 16.47 -0.57 7.32
C THR A 224 16.53 0.92 7.64
N VAL A 225 16.15 1.29 8.85
CA VAL A 225 16.32 2.65 9.36
C VAL A 225 17.63 2.74 10.13
N TYR A 226 18.43 3.73 9.74
CA TYR A 226 19.63 4.14 10.46
C TYR A 226 19.35 5.43 11.25
N THR A 227 20.12 5.69 12.32
CA THR A 227 19.88 6.85 13.20
C THR A 227 19.85 8.17 12.43
N ASP A 228 20.61 8.31 11.35
CA ASP A 228 20.67 9.56 10.57
C ASP A 228 19.35 9.86 9.84
N PHE A 229 18.58 8.83 9.49
CA PHE A 229 17.34 8.97 8.74
C PHE A 229 16.27 9.76 9.50
N PHE A 230 16.25 9.69 10.84
CA PHE A 230 15.34 10.50 11.65
C PHE A 230 15.54 12.01 11.42
N SER A 231 16.75 12.44 11.04
CA SER A 231 17.07 13.83 10.75
C SER A 231 16.84 14.24 9.29
N TYR A 232 16.41 13.33 8.41
CA TYR A 232 16.19 13.64 7.00
C TYR A 232 15.24 14.84 6.82
N ARG A 233 15.66 15.79 5.98
CA ARG A 233 14.87 16.96 5.56
C ARG A 233 14.61 16.96 4.07
N SER A 234 15.64 16.82 3.24
CA SER A 234 15.51 16.94 1.79
C SER A 234 16.67 16.25 1.04
N GLY A 235 16.58 16.20 -0.29
CA GLY A 235 17.58 15.56 -1.16
C GLY A 235 17.32 14.07 -1.38
N VAL A 236 18.36 13.32 -1.79
CA VAL A 236 18.29 11.86 -1.97
C VAL A 236 19.08 11.21 -0.84
N TYR A 237 18.35 10.62 0.11
CA TYR A 237 18.95 9.95 1.26
C TYR A 237 19.87 8.81 0.81
N ARG A 238 21.11 8.90 1.28
CA ARG A 238 22.13 7.86 1.24
C ARG A 238 22.70 7.80 2.63
N ARG A 239 22.79 6.59 3.19
CA ARG A 239 23.20 6.38 4.57
C ARG A 239 24.55 7.04 4.86
N ALA A 240 24.62 7.86 5.91
CA ALA A 240 25.78 8.62 6.39
C ALA A 240 26.35 8.11 7.72
N ASN A 241 25.71 7.12 8.35
CA ASN A 241 26.21 6.43 9.53
C ASN A 241 25.96 4.91 9.44
N ASN A 242 26.35 4.12 10.45
CA ASN A 242 26.16 2.66 10.43
C ASN A 242 25.34 2.15 11.62
N HIS A 243 24.65 3.02 12.36
CA HIS A 243 23.86 2.62 13.52
C HIS A 243 22.43 2.26 13.11
N VAL A 244 22.14 0.97 13.07
CA VAL A 244 20.81 0.43 12.73
C VAL A 244 19.88 0.62 13.92
N GLU A 245 18.71 1.20 13.69
CA GLU A 245 17.68 1.41 14.70
C GLU A 245 16.54 0.39 14.56
N GLY A 246 16.29 -0.11 13.35
CA GLY A 246 15.25 -1.10 13.09
C GLY A 246 14.80 -1.12 11.63
N GLY A 247 13.59 -1.62 11.39
CA GLY A 247 12.97 -1.64 10.08
C GLY A 247 11.75 -0.72 10.00
N HIS A 248 11.51 -0.15 8.82
CA HIS A 248 10.33 0.68 8.56
C HIS A 248 9.70 0.38 7.19
N CYS A 249 8.37 0.49 7.09
CA CYS A 249 7.62 0.34 5.85
C CYS A 249 6.94 1.65 5.44
N VAL A 250 6.91 1.90 4.14
CA VAL A 250 6.43 3.13 3.51
C VAL A 250 5.70 2.82 2.20
N CYS A 251 5.08 3.82 1.60
CA CYS A 251 4.51 3.72 0.26
C CYS A 251 5.46 4.37 -0.76
N VAL A 252 6.02 3.59 -1.68
CA VAL A 252 6.84 4.06 -2.80
C VAL A 252 5.89 4.52 -3.91
N VAL A 253 5.90 5.82 -4.19
CA VAL A 253 4.96 6.49 -5.11
C VAL A 253 5.59 6.87 -6.45
N GLY A 254 6.89 6.66 -6.60
CA GLY A 254 7.60 7.06 -7.81
C GLY A 254 9.09 6.76 -7.78
N TYR A 255 9.77 7.21 -8.82
CA TYR A 255 11.21 7.07 -9.00
C TYR A 255 11.75 8.13 -9.97
N ASP A 256 13.06 8.35 -9.92
CA ASP A 256 13.77 9.25 -10.81
C ASP A 256 15.17 8.68 -11.15
N ASP A 257 15.40 8.37 -12.43
CA ASP A 257 16.68 7.84 -12.92
C ASP A 257 17.77 8.91 -13.03
N VAL A 258 17.44 10.18 -13.16
CA VAL A 258 18.45 11.25 -13.12
C VAL A 258 19.01 11.38 -11.71
N LEU A 259 18.13 11.34 -10.70
CA LEU A 259 18.50 11.42 -9.29
C LEU A 259 18.92 10.06 -8.68
N GLN A 260 18.69 8.97 -9.42
CA GLN A 260 18.94 7.59 -9.01
C GLN A 260 18.23 7.24 -7.69
N CYS A 261 16.93 7.54 -7.59
CA CYS A 261 16.18 7.40 -6.34
C CYS A 261 14.76 6.86 -6.50
N TRP A 262 14.26 6.27 -5.41
CA TRP A 262 12.85 6.01 -5.16
C TRP A 262 12.23 7.21 -4.43
N ILE A 263 10.96 7.51 -4.71
CA ILE A 263 10.18 8.57 -4.08
C ILE A 263 9.17 7.91 -3.13
N CYS A 264 9.19 8.27 -1.86
CA CYS A 264 8.46 7.56 -0.82
C CYS A 264 7.58 8.51 0.00
N LYS A 265 6.33 8.11 0.22
CA LYS A 265 5.39 8.67 1.20
C LYS A 265 5.64 8.01 2.56
N ASN A 266 5.98 8.82 3.56
CA ASN A 266 6.15 8.36 4.94
C ASN A 266 4.86 8.55 5.77
N SER A 267 4.88 8.07 7.01
CA SER A 267 3.77 8.09 7.98
C SER A 267 4.18 8.76 9.31
N TRP A 268 5.08 9.73 9.23
CA TRP A 268 5.62 10.50 10.37
C TRP A 268 5.15 11.96 10.35
N GLY A 269 3.96 12.19 9.82
CA GLY A 269 3.38 13.53 9.72
C GLY A 269 4.02 14.40 8.62
N PRO A 270 3.33 15.50 8.24
CA PRO A 270 3.79 16.39 7.17
C PRO A 270 4.99 17.26 7.58
N GLY A 271 5.26 17.37 8.89
CA GLY A 271 6.39 18.15 9.43
C GLY A 271 7.75 17.44 9.31
N TRP A 272 7.77 16.15 8.98
CA TRP A 272 9.00 15.39 8.78
C TRP A 272 9.40 15.34 7.31
N GLY A 273 10.71 15.38 7.02
CA GLY A 273 11.21 15.28 5.66
C GLY A 273 10.72 16.41 4.75
N ASP A 274 10.46 16.06 3.49
CA ASP A 274 9.99 16.97 2.45
C ASP A 274 8.45 16.93 2.40
N GLY A 275 7.81 17.56 3.39
CA GLY A 275 6.36 17.58 3.52
C GLY A 275 5.76 16.18 3.80
N GLY A 276 6.46 15.34 4.58
CA GLY A 276 6.11 13.94 4.85
C GLY A 276 6.62 12.93 3.81
N TYR A 277 7.33 13.40 2.78
CA TYR A 277 7.97 12.56 1.78
C TYR A 277 9.48 12.49 1.96
N PHE A 278 10.10 11.49 1.35
CA PHE A 278 11.54 11.43 1.18
C PHE A 278 11.92 10.77 -0.13
N ARG A 279 13.16 11.00 -0.56
CA ARG A 279 13.79 10.22 -1.63
C ARG A 279 14.92 9.41 -1.06
N ILE A 280 15.08 8.18 -1.54
CA ILE A 280 16.14 7.26 -1.11
C ILE A 280 16.82 6.68 -2.35
N GLY A 281 18.16 6.63 -2.32
CA GLY A 281 18.93 6.15 -3.45
C GLY A 281 18.64 4.68 -3.80
N TYR A 282 18.76 4.31 -5.07
CA TYR A 282 18.68 2.91 -5.50
C TYR A 282 19.74 2.05 -4.79
N GLY A 283 19.34 0.85 -4.36
CA GLY A 283 20.19 -0.08 -3.61
C GLY A 283 20.49 0.33 -2.17
N GLN A 284 19.90 1.41 -1.64
CA GLN A 284 20.11 1.86 -0.26
C GLN A 284 19.18 1.14 0.71
N CYS A 285 19.70 0.81 1.89
CA CYS A 285 18.96 0.34 3.07
C CYS A 285 17.99 -0.83 2.81
N GLY A 286 18.23 -1.64 1.77
CA GLY A 286 17.38 -2.78 1.45
C GLY A 286 16.00 -2.44 0.88
N ILE A 287 15.70 -1.17 0.55
CA ILE A 287 14.34 -0.76 0.16
C ILE A 287 13.83 -1.46 -1.11
N ASP A 288 14.73 -1.71 -2.06
CA ASP A 288 14.47 -2.40 -3.33
C ASP A 288 14.97 -3.85 -3.34
N SER A 289 15.10 -4.45 -2.15
CA SER A 289 15.27 -5.91 -2.02
C SER A 289 14.01 -6.68 -2.39
N SER A 290 12.85 -6.12 -2.03
CA SER A 290 11.51 -6.59 -2.38
C SER A 290 10.50 -5.47 -2.13
N MET A 291 9.52 -5.34 -3.00
CA MET A 291 8.41 -4.41 -2.88
C MET A 291 7.12 -5.11 -3.30
N GLN A 292 5.97 -4.71 -2.73
CA GLN A 292 4.69 -5.35 -3.03
C GLN A 292 3.70 -4.36 -3.65
N GLY A 293 3.12 -4.72 -4.78
CA GLY A 293 2.04 -3.96 -5.41
C GLY A 293 0.67 -4.56 -5.12
N VAL A 294 -0.33 -3.72 -4.90
CA VAL A 294 -1.74 -4.13 -4.80
C VAL A 294 -2.32 -4.32 -6.21
N ASN A 295 -2.90 -5.49 -6.50
CA ASN A 295 -3.36 -5.81 -7.86
C ASN A 295 -4.60 -5.00 -8.27
N SER A 296 -5.63 -4.99 -7.41
CA SER A 296 -6.83 -4.15 -7.53
C SER A 296 -7.62 -4.16 -6.23
N ILE A 297 -8.49 -3.18 -6.05
CA ILE A 297 -9.51 -3.15 -5.00
C ILE A 297 -10.76 -3.85 -5.51
N VAL A 298 -11.31 -4.73 -4.67
CA VAL A 298 -12.58 -5.41 -4.87
C VAL A 298 -13.66 -4.61 -4.13
N GLU A 299 -14.54 -4.00 -4.91
CA GLU A 299 -15.68 -3.24 -4.40
C GLU A 299 -16.83 -4.19 -4.09
N THR A 300 -17.20 -4.33 -2.82
CA THR A 300 -18.33 -5.15 -2.38
C THR A 300 -19.39 -4.28 -1.73
N TYR A 301 -20.67 -4.48 -2.10
CA TYR A 301 -21.76 -3.68 -1.56
C TYR A 301 -23.12 -4.41 -1.62
N TRP A 302 -23.90 -4.26 -0.56
CA TRP A 302 -25.29 -4.71 -0.48
C TRP A 302 -26.25 -3.59 -0.90
N THR A 303 -27.12 -3.85 -1.88
CA THR A 303 -28.07 -2.85 -2.38
C THR A 303 -29.17 -2.45 -1.41
N GLY A 304 -29.32 -3.17 -0.30
CA GLY A 304 -30.58 -3.24 0.43
C GLY A 304 -31.72 -3.76 -0.46
N ALA A 305 -32.96 -3.67 0.02
CA ALA A 305 -34.12 -4.13 -0.72
C ALA A 305 -34.35 -3.28 -1.98
N GLN A 306 -34.09 -3.86 -3.16
CA GLN A 306 -34.30 -3.23 -4.46
C GLN A 306 -35.17 -4.08 -5.37
N LYS A 307 -35.97 -3.44 -6.22
CA LYS A 307 -36.69 -4.15 -7.29
C LYS A 307 -35.76 -4.46 -8.46
N VAL A 308 -35.87 -5.67 -9.00
CA VAL A 308 -35.37 -5.99 -10.34
C VAL A 308 -36.43 -5.55 -11.35
N ILE A 309 -36.14 -4.54 -12.16
CA ILE A 309 -37.12 -3.94 -13.09
C ILE A 309 -36.84 -4.30 -14.56
N GLY A 310 -35.62 -4.71 -14.87
CA GLY A 310 -35.19 -5.05 -16.23
C GLY A 310 -34.34 -6.31 -16.26
N LEU A 311 -34.39 -7.04 -17.36
CA LEU A 311 -33.53 -8.19 -17.65
C LEU A 311 -33.12 -8.11 -19.11
N TRP A 312 -31.87 -8.44 -19.39
CA TRP A 312 -31.32 -8.52 -20.74
C TRP A 312 -30.27 -9.63 -20.80
N SER A 313 -30.22 -10.36 -21.91
CA SER A 313 -29.18 -11.36 -22.18
C SER A 313 -28.96 -11.48 -23.68
N ASN A 314 -27.85 -12.12 -24.08
CA ASN A 314 -27.63 -12.56 -25.45
C ASN A 314 -27.12 -14.01 -25.48
N ASP A 315 -26.70 -14.47 -26.65
CA ASP A 315 -26.21 -15.81 -26.93
C ASP A 315 -24.77 -16.08 -26.44
N ALA A 316 -24.06 -15.04 -25.96
CA ALA A 316 -22.74 -15.23 -25.39
C ALA A 316 -22.84 -15.98 -24.03
N PRO A 317 -21.94 -16.95 -23.76
CA PRO A 317 -21.95 -17.70 -22.51
C PRO A 317 -21.93 -16.79 -21.28
N ASN A 318 -22.80 -17.08 -20.31
CA ASN A 318 -22.92 -16.36 -19.04
C ASN A 318 -23.04 -14.83 -19.19
N ASN A 319 -23.77 -14.38 -20.22
CA ASN A 319 -24.00 -12.96 -20.47
C ASN A 319 -25.47 -12.57 -20.27
N ALA A 320 -25.85 -12.48 -19.01
CA ALA A 320 -27.13 -11.93 -18.57
C ALA A 320 -26.91 -10.74 -17.63
N TRP A 321 -27.87 -9.82 -17.65
CA TRP A 321 -27.85 -8.55 -16.95
C TRP A 321 -29.22 -8.29 -16.32
N ALA A 322 -29.20 -7.70 -15.14
CA ALA A 322 -30.40 -7.23 -14.45
C ALA A 322 -30.32 -5.71 -14.26
N PHE A 323 -31.43 -5.02 -14.51
CA PHE A 323 -31.57 -3.61 -14.12
C PHE A 323 -32.13 -3.57 -12.71
N ILE A 324 -31.28 -3.17 -11.76
CA ILE A 324 -31.63 -3.04 -10.35
C ILE A 324 -32.05 -1.59 -10.10
N GLN A 325 -33.20 -1.39 -9.46
CA GLN A 325 -33.67 -0.06 -9.05
C GLN A 325 -32.56 0.70 -8.30
N ASN A 326 -32.35 1.99 -8.63
CA ASN A 326 -31.30 2.86 -8.09
C ASN A 326 -29.84 2.49 -8.43
N PHE A 327 -29.56 1.30 -8.97
CA PHE A 327 -28.20 0.88 -9.34
C PHE A 327 -28.01 0.78 -10.87
N GLY A 328 -29.08 0.60 -11.64
CA GLY A 328 -29.02 0.45 -13.09
C GLY A 328 -28.63 -0.97 -13.52
N TRP A 329 -28.08 -1.11 -14.73
CA TRP A 329 -27.66 -2.40 -15.27
C TRP A 329 -26.47 -2.98 -14.52
N ARG A 330 -26.60 -4.21 -14.03
CA ARG A 330 -25.55 -5.00 -13.41
C ARG A 330 -25.50 -6.37 -14.06
N LYS A 331 -24.28 -6.81 -14.39
CA LYS A 331 -24.08 -8.12 -15.00
C LYS A 331 -24.23 -9.19 -13.93
N ILE A 332 -24.86 -10.31 -14.30
CA ILE A 332 -24.98 -11.48 -13.43
C ILE A 332 -23.64 -12.21 -13.42
N SER A 333 -23.20 -12.63 -12.23
CA SER A 333 -21.92 -13.32 -12.04
C SER A 333 -21.77 -14.49 -13.01
N ASN A 334 -20.54 -14.63 -13.53
CA ASN A 334 -20.12 -15.68 -14.44
C ASN A 334 -19.14 -16.66 -13.78
N ALA A 335 -19.16 -16.74 -12.44
CA ALA A 335 -18.26 -17.60 -11.66
C ALA A 335 -18.40 -19.10 -12.02
N SER A 336 -19.61 -19.54 -12.36
CA SER A 336 -19.90 -20.84 -12.98
C SER A 336 -21.26 -20.80 -13.65
N ASP A 337 -21.53 -21.71 -14.58
CA ASP A 337 -22.82 -21.82 -15.26
C ASP A 337 -23.97 -22.02 -14.26
N ASN A 338 -23.75 -22.82 -13.21
CA ASN A 338 -24.74 -23.08 -12.16
C ASN A 338 -25.04 -21.83 -11.33
N ILE A 339 -24.01 -21.09 -10.91
CA ILE A 339 -24.18 -19.84 -10.15
C ILE A 339 -24.90 -18.81 -11.02
N HIS A 340 -24.48 -18.68 -12.28
CA HIS A 340 -25.08 -17.75 -13.24
C HIS A 340 -26.57 -18.02 -13.42
N LEU A 341 -26.94 -19.28 -13.72
CA LEU A 341 -28.33 -19.67 -13.93
C LEU A 341 -29.18 -19.51 -12.67
N ASN A 342 -28.62 -19.81 -11.49
CA ASN A 342 -29.32 -19.63 -10.22
C ASN A 342 -29.64 -18.15 -9.98
N LEU A 343 -28.64 -17.27 -10.06
CA LEU A 343 -28.83 -15.83 -9.87
C LEU A 343 -29.78 -15.22 -10.90
N LEU A 344 -29.68 -15.64 -12.16
CA LEU A 344 -30.63 -15.25 -13.22
C LEU A 344 -32.06 -15.69 -12.90
N THR A 345 -32.24 -16.92 -12.43
CA THR A 345 -33.55 -17.44 -12.02
C THR A 345 -34.13 -16.64 -10.86
N GLN A 346 -33.32 -16.29 -9.86
CA GLN A 346 -33.74 -15.44 -8.75
C GLN A 346 -34.14 -14.03 -9.23
N CYS A 347 -33.38 -13.42 -10.14
CA CYS A 347 -33.72 -12.12 -10.73
C CYS A 347 -35.03 -12.17 -11.53
N ILE A 348 -35.24 -13.20 -12.36
CA ILE A 348 -36.49 -13.44 -13.09
C ILE A 348 -37.66 -13.56 -12.11
N SER A 349 -37.47 -14.34 -11.06
CA SER A 349 -38.49 -14.58 -10.05
C SER A 349 -38.87 -13.32 -9.28
N ALA A 350 -37.88 -12.54 -8.84
CA ALA A 350 -38.09 -11.26 -8.16
C ALA A 350 -38.82 -10.25 -9.06
N LYS A 351 -38.38 -10.12 -10.33
CA LYS A 351 -39.03 -9.24 -11.32
C LYS A 351 -40.49 -9.63 -11.56
N ASN A 352 -40.76 -10.91 -11.81
CA ASN A 352 -42.11 -11.40 -12.11
C ASN A 352 -43.07 -11.23 -10.93
N ARG A 353 -42.57 -11.37 -9.70
CA ARG A 353 -43.37 -11.14 -8.48
C ARG A 353 -43.44 -9.67 -8.05
N GLY A 354 -42.63 -8.79 -8.65
CA GLY A 354 -42.47 -7.40 -8.21
C GLY A 354 -41.89 -7.26 -6.80
N THR A 355 -41.27 -8.32 -6.25
CA THR A 355 -40.71 -8.33 -4.89
C THR A 355 -39.36 -7.62 -4.88
N ALA A 356 -39.11 -6.84 -3.85
CA ALA A 356 -37.78 -6.30 -3.61
C ALA A 356 -36.87 -7.39 -3.04
N VAL A 357 -35.61 -7.39 -3.45
CA VAL A 357 -34.58 -8.33 -3.01
C VAL A 357 -33.31 -7.57 -2.65
N SER A 358 -32.55 -8.08 -1.68
CA SER A 358 -31.22 -7.57 -1.34
C SER A 358 -30.19 -8.24 -2.22
N ILE A 359 -29.41 -7.45 -2.96
CA ILE A 359 -28.45 -7.95 -3.95
C ILE A 359 -27.05 -7.60 -3.46
N HIS A 360 -26.16 -8.59 -3.42
CA HIS A 360 -24.74 -8.37 -3.23
C HIS A 360 -24.07 -8.12 -4.58
N LEU A 361 -23.24 -7.09 -4.62
CA LEU A 361 -22.46 -6.72 -5.79
C LEU A 361 -20.97 -6.85 -5.47
N THR A 362 -20.24 -7.62 -6.28
CA THR A 362 -18.76 -7.67 -6.27
C THR A 362 -18.23 -7.10 -7.58
N ASN A 363 -17.49 -5.99 -7.52
CA ASN A 363 -17.05 -5.21 -8.69
C ASN A 363 -18.19 -4.89 -9.67
N GLY A 364 -19.39 -4.64 -9.13
CA GLY A 364 -20.60 -4.40 -9.92
C GLY A 364 -21.22 -5.65 -10.57
N LEU A 365 -20.73 -6.85 -10.29
CA LEU A 365 -21.37 -8.10 -10.68
C LEU A 365 -22.32 -8.55 -9.57
N ILE A 366 -23.51 -9.02 -9.95
CA ILE A 366 -24.45 -9.67 -9.02
C ILE A 366 -23.91 -11.06 -8.71
N ASP A 367 -23.55 -11.34 -7.47
CA ASP A 367 -23.02 -12.64 -7.05
C ASP A 367 -23.83 -13.31 -5.93
N GLU A 368 -24.63 -12.56 -5.17
CA GLU A 368 -25.60 -13.11 -4.21
C GLU A 368 -26.93 -12.34 -4.25
N ILE A 369 -28.03 -13.03 -3.96
CA ILE A 369 -29.38 -12.45 -3.85
C ILE A 369 -30.06 -13.06 -2.62
N TYR A 370 -30.62 -12.19 -1.77
CA TYR A 370 -31.42 -12.55 -0.60
C TYR A 370 -32.82 -11.93 -0.73
N ASN A 371 -33.86 -12.72 -0.43
CA ASN A 371 -35.25 -12.28 -0.47
C ASN A 371 -35.70 -11.72 0.88
#